data_AF-A0A8J6Z7Z1-F1
#
_entry.id   AF-A0A8J6Z7Z1-F1
#
_cell.length_a   1.000
_cell.length_b   1.000
_cell.length_c   1.000
_cell.angle_alpha   90.00
_cell.angle_beta   90.00
_cell.angle_gamma   90.00
#
_symmetry.space_group_name_H-M   'P 1'
#
loop_
_entity.id
_entity.type
_entity.pdbx_description
1 polymer ?
#
loop_
_entity_poly.entity_id
_entity_poly.type
_entity_poly.pdbx_seq_one_letter_code
_entity_poly.pdbx_strand_id
1 'polypeptide(L)'
;MDSILNYLIVILMTAGVIFGGKAFWDWRKNRTPQLNLDELEEERAQYLQENFNRATADYNYLEEARASLSDRELANQLQLMQQIARNLLNHLEKHPERIPLAYKFIDYYQDRAVKIVRQYRELEDTHLSTDKVRELKLRMRQTLAALDEAYENQFQHVLNDQIISAEAELTVMQDQLKAEGISTDRTVDVGAVDEYGNVRIDTDLLDQPMKSEPPRKFFPQGTGRLSRRRTDDALDLPFPEEDRPQIVQTKLIQSALAIFLGSFGAHKFYQGKTLQGVTYFLLSWTTLPMWVSLAEGIRYLFMPVEDFYDQYVKPDKRRK
;
A
#
# COMPACT_ATOMS: atom_id res chain seq x y z
N MET A 1 5.08 -28.12 -41.89
CA MET A 1 4.02 -28.32 -40.87
C MET A 1 4.42 -27.73 -39.51
N ASP A 2 5.71 -27.64 -39.20
CA ASP A 2 6.19 -27.22 -37.87
C ASP A 2 6.02 -25.73 -37.54
N SER A 3 6.05 -24.84 -38.54
CA SER A 3 5.84 -23.40 -38.30
C SER A 3 4.42 -23.07 -37.89
N ILE A 4 3.41 -23.74 -38.48
CA ILE A 4 2.00 -23.49 -38.15
C ILE A 4 1.69 -23.98 -36.73
N LEU A 5 2.27 -25.11 -36.33
CA LEU A 5 2.12 -25.68 -34.99
C LEU A 5 2.71 -24.75 -33.90
N ASN A 6 3.88 -24.16 -34.16
CA ASN A 6 4.52 -23.22 -33.23
C ASN A 6 3.73 -21.91 -33.08
N TYR A 7 3.18 -21.37 -34.16
CA TYR A 7 2.32 -20.19 -34.07
C TYR A 7 1.05 -20.46 -33.25
N LEU A 8 0.47 -21.66 -33.39
CA LEU A 8 -0.72 -22.07 -32.65
C LEU A 8 -0.44 -22.20 -31.15
N ILE A 9 0.73 -22.74 -30.77
CA ILE A 9 1.17 -22.84 -29.37
C ILE A 9 1.39 -21.45 -28.74
N VAL A 10 2.01 -20.51 -29.47
CA VAL A 10 2.24 -19.14 -28.98
C VAL A 10 0.92 -18.38 -28.80
N ILE A 11 -0.03 -18.54 -29.72
CA ILE A 11 -1.37 -17.95 -29.58
C ILE A 11 -2.10 -18.54 -28.36
N LEU A 12 -2.02 -19.86 -28.15
CA LEU A 12 -2.63 -20.50 -26.98
C LEU A 12 -1.98 -20.09 -25.66
N MET A 13 -0.65 -19.90 -25.62
CA MET A 13 0.04 -19.45 -24.40
C MET A 13 -0.21 -17.97 -24.08
N THR A 14 -0.25 -17.09 -25.08
CA THR A 14 -0.60 -15.67 -24.87
C THR A 14 -2.06 -15.51 -24.47
N ALA A 15 -2.97 -16.26 -25.11
CA ALA A 15 -4.36 -16.35 -24.68
C ALA A 15 -4.47 -16.89 -23.23
N GLY A 16 -3.66 -17.87 -22.84
CA GLY A 16 -3.61 -18.41 -21.49
C GLY A 16 -3.12 -17.41 -20.43
N VAL A 17 -2.15 -16.55 -20.75
CA VAL A 17 -1.68 -15.49 -19.83
C VAL A 17 -2.70 -14.36 -19.71
N ILE A 18 -3.34 -13.96 -20.80
CA ILE A 18 -4.39 -12.92 -20.79
C ILE A 18 -5.65 -13.45 -20.09
N PHE A 19 -6.08 -14.68 -20.41
CA PHE A 19 -7.23 -15.34 -19.79
C PHE A 19 -6.95 -15.68 -18.32
N GLY A 20 -5.77 -16.19 -18.00
CA GLY A 20 -5.34 -16.47 -16.64
C GLY A 20 -5.17 -15.20 -15.80
N GLY A 21 -4.65 -14.12 -16.39
CA GLY A 21 -4.52 -12.81 -15.75
C GLY A 21 -5.87 -12.16 -15.49
N LYS A 22 -6.78 -12.18 -16.47
CA LYS A 22 -8.16 -11.71 -16.31
C LYS A 22 -8.91 -12.57 -15.29
N ALA A 23 -8.82 -13.89 -15.38
CA ALA A 23 -9.44 -14.81 -14.42
C ALA A 23 -8.86 -14.67 -13.01
N PHE A 24 -7.56 -14.41 -12.86
CA PHE A 24 -6.93 -14.13 -11.57
C PHE A 24 -7.38 -12.78 -11.00
N TRP A 25 -7.48 -11.75 -11.85
CA TRP A 25 -8.00 -10.45 -11.45
C TRP A 25 -9.48 -10.53 -11.05
N ASP A 26 -10.29 -11.21 -11.85
CA ASP A 26 -11.72 -11.44 -11.58
C ASP A 26 -11.89 -12.32 -10.32
N TRP A 27 -11.06 -13.36 -10.12
CA TRP A 27 -11.02 -14.18 -8.90
C TRP A 27 -10.64 -13.37 -7.66
N ARG A 28 -9.64 -12.48 -7.78
CA ARG A 28 -9.22 -11.61 -6.68
C ARG A 28 -10.30 -10.58 -6.35
N LYS A 29 -10.96 -10.01 -7.36
CA LYS A 29 -12.03 -9.02 -7.21
C LYS A 29 -13.31 -9.64 -6.63
N ASN A 30 -13.61 -10.89 -6.97
CA ASN A 30 -14.83 -11.59 -6.56
C ASN A 30 -14.63 -12.49 -5.33
N ARG A 31 -13.48 -12.45 -4.65
CA ARG A 31 -13.31 -13.11 -3.35
C ARG A 31 -14.16 -12.38 -2.32
N THR A 32 -15.27 -12.99 -1.91
CA THR A 32 -16.00 -12.59 -0.70
C THR A 32 -15.12 -12.94 0.50
N PRO A 33 -14.66 -11.95 1.29
CA PRO A 33 -13.86 -12.25 2.47
C PRO A 33 -14.75 -13.01 3.47
N GLN A 34 -14.24 -14.14 3.95
CA GLN A 34 -14.94 -14.95 4.95
C GLN A 34 -14.44 -14.52 6.32
N LEU A 35 -15.37 -14.13 7.19
CA LEU A 35 -15.05 -13.80 8.57
C LEU A 35 -14.70 -15.08 9.31
N ASN A 36 -13.71 -15.02 10.19
CA ASN A 36 -13.48 -16.11 11.14
C ASN A 36 -14.51 -15.99 12.27
N LEU A 37 -15.51 -16.87 12.25
CA LEU A 37 -16.67 -16.85 13.16
C LEU A 37 -16.86 -18.19 13.89
N ASP A 38 -15.83 -19.04 13.90
CA ASP A 38 -15.90 -20.45 14.34
C ASP A 38 -16.35 -20.60 15.81
N GLU A 39 -16.19 -19.56 16.62
CA GLU A 39 -16.53 -19.52 18.05
C GLU A 39 -17.91 -18.90 18.35
N LEU A 40 -18.67 -18.49 17.33
CA LEU A 40 -19.96 -17.82 17.49
C LEU A 40 -21.15 -18.76 17.24
N GLU A 41 -22.28 -18.45 17.89
CA GLU A 41 -23.56 -19.09 17.57
C GLU A 41 -23.92 -18.90 16.09
N GLU A 42 -24.49 -19.92 15.44
CA GLU A 42 -24.75 -19.93 14.00
C GLU A 42 -25.55 -18.70 13.53
N GLU A 43 -26.59 -18.31 14.27
CA GLU A 43 -27.44 -17.17 13.92
C GLU A 43 -26.66 -15.84 13.96
N ARG A 44 -25.83 -15.66 15.00
CA ARG A 44 -24.96 -14.48 15.13
C ARG A 44 -23.91 -14.46 14.03
N ALA A 45 -23.30 -15.61 13.74
CA ALA A 45 -22.30 -15.72 12.68
C ALA A 45 -22.91 -15.36 11.31
N GLN A 46 -24.10 -15.88 11.00
CA GLN A 46 -24.83 -15.56 9.76
C GLN A 46 -25.14 -14.07 9.66
N TYR A 47 -25.66 -13.46 10.73
CA TYR A 47 -25.95 -12.03 10.76
C TYR A 47 -24.71 -11.16 10.49
N LEU A 48 -23.57 -11.46 11.13
CA LEU A 48 -22.32 -10.72 10.92
C LEU A 48 -21.79 -10.89 9.49
N GLN A 49 -21.82 -12.12 8.99
CA GLN A 49 -21.38 -12.42 7.63
C GLN A 49 -22.28 -11.76 6.58
N GLU A 50 -23.60 -11.73 6.77
CA GLU A 50 -24.53 -11.07 5.84
C GLU A 50 -24.26 -9.56 5.76
N ASN A 51 -24.15 -8.88 6.91
CA ASN A 51 -23.87 -7.44 6.95
C ASN A 51 -22.52 -7.11 6.30
N PHE A 52 -21.49 -7.91 6.59
CA PHE A 52 -20.17 -7.72 6.00
C PHE A 52 -20.16 -7.97 4.49
N ASN A 53 -20.89 -8.99 4.02
CA ASN A 53 -21.06 -9.27 2.59
C ASN A 53 -21.76 -8.11 1.88
N ARG A 54 -22.82 -7.54 2.48
CA ARG A 54 -23.53 -6.38 1.95
C ARG A 54 -22.59 -5.18 1.80
N ALA A 55 -21.84 -4.86 2.86
CA ALA A 55 -20.88 -3.76 2.85
C ALA A 55 -19.80 -3.95 1.78
N THR A 56 -19.30 -5.17 1.62
CA THR A 56 -18.30 -5.54 0.61
C THR A 56 -18.88 -5.45 -0.81
N ALA A 57 -20.13 -5.86 -1.02
CA ALA A 57 -20.81 -5.75 -2.31
C ALA A 57 -20.95 -4.29 -2.75
N ASP A 58 -21.39 -3.42 -1.84
CA ASP A 58 -21.55 -1.99 -2.11
C ASP A 58 -20.19 -1.30 -2.35
N TYR A 59 -19.16 -1.66 -1.58
CA TYR A 59 -17.77 -1.26 -1.84
C TYR A 59 -17.33 -1.62 -3.26
N ASN A 60 -17.49 -2.88 -3.66
CA ASN A 60 -17.09 -3.37 -4.97
C ASN A 60 -17.85 -2.66 -6.12
N TYR A 61 -19.15 -2.39 -5.93
CA TYR A 61 -19.94 -1.63 -6.90
C TYR A 61 -19.36 -0.23 -7.12
N LEU A 62 -18.99 0.47 -6.05
CA LEU A 62 -18.44 1.82 -6.12
C LEU A 62 -17.04 1.85 -6.75
N GLU A 63 -16.15 0.90 -6.42
CA GLU A 63 -14.86 0.76 -7.13
C GLU A 63 -15.04 0.53 -8.63
N GLU A 64 -16.01 -0.31 -9.02
CA GLU A 64 -16.29 -0.58 -10.43
C GLU A 64 -16.89 0.63 -11.14
N ALA A 65 -17.87 1.29 -10.51
CA ALA A 65 -18.46 2.50 -11.03
C ALA A 65 -17.38 3.56 -11.29
N ARG A 66 -16.49 3.79 -10.31
CA ARG A 66 -15.36 4.72 -10.40
C ARG A 66 -14.49 4.48 -11.63
N ALA A 67 -14.18 3.22 -11.96
CA ALA A 67 -13.34 2.89 -13.11
C ALA A 67 -13.98 3.22 -14.48
N SER A 68 -15.31 3.37 -14.52
CA SER A 68 -16.09 3.64 -15.74
C SER A 68 -16.63 5.08 -15.86
N LEU A 69 -16.45 5.91 -14.83
CA LEU A 69 -16.97 7.27 -14.81
C LEU A 69 -16.21 8.20 -15.77
N SER A 70 -16.97 9.05 -16.47
CA SER A 70 -16.39 10.11 -17.31
C SER A 70 -16.02 11.35 -16.50
N ASP A 71 -16.78 11.66 -15.45
CA ASP A 71 -16.49 12.75 -14.52
C ASP A 71 -15.30 12.42 -13.59
N ARG A 72 -14.15 13.03 -13.88
CA ARG A 72 -12.90 12.86 -13.10
C ARG A 72 -13.02 13.32 -11.66
N GLU A 73 -13.80 14.36 -11.39
CA GLU A 73 -13.94 14.91 -10.04
C GLU A 73 -14.75 13.95 -9.17
N LEU A 74 -15.84 13.42 -9.71
CA LEU A 74 -16.60 12.37 -9.03
C LEU A 74 -15.75 11.10 -8.85
N ALA A 75 -14.96 10.72 -9.85
CA ALA A 75 -14.07 9.56 -9.73
C ALA A 75 -13.04 9.74 -8.60
N ASN A 76 -12.47 10.94 -8.44
CA ASN A 76 -11.58 11.27 -7.33
C ASN A 76 -12.30 11.22 -5.98
N GLN A 77 -13.51 11.78 -5.90
CA GLN A 77 -14.34 11.74 -4.70
C GLN A 77 -14.61 10.28 -4.27
N LEU A 78 -15.01 9.42 -5.21
CA LEU A 78 -15.22 8.00 -4.91
C LEU A 78 -13.92 7.31 -4.48
N GLN A 79 -12.77 7.69 -5.02
CA GLN A 79 -11.49 7.10 -4.59
C GLN A 79 -11.22 7.36 -3.09
N LEU A 80 -11.51 8.56 -2.60
CA LEU A 80 -11.34 8.91 -1.18
C LEU A 80 -12.29 8.10 -0.30
N MET A 81 -13.58 8.07 -0.65
CA MET A 81 -14.60 7.26 0.04
C MET A 81 -14.20 5.78 0.09
N GLN A 82 -13.72 5.22 -1.03
CA GLN A 82 -13.27 3.83 -1.09
C GLN A 82 -12.02 3.57 -0.25
N GLN A 83 -11.14 4.55 -0.08
CA GLN A 83 -9.98 4.38 0.81
C GLN A 83 -10.42 4.23 2.27
N ILE A 84 -11.34 5.07 2.74
CA ILE A 84 -11.90 4.98 4.11
C ILE A 84 -12.66 3.67 4.27
N ALA A 85 -13.57 3.35 3.33
CA ALA A 85 -14.35 2.12 3.34
C ALA A 85 -13.46 0.86 3.36
N ARG A 86 -12.38 0.83 2.56
CA ARG A 86 -11.44 -0.29 2.55
C ARG A 86 -10.75 -0.46 3.90
N ASN A 87 -10.32 0.63 4.53
CA ASN A 87 -9.67 0.56 5.84
C ASN A 87 -10.63 0.04 6.92
N LEU A 88 -11.87 0.53 6.91
CA LEU A 88 -12.92 0.06 7.80
C LEU A 88 -13.24 -1.43 7.56
N LEU A 89 -13.47 -1.85 6.32
CA LEU A 89 -13.76 -3.26 5.98
C LEU A 89 -12.61 -4.20 6.36
N ASN A 90 -11.36 -3.81 6.09
CA ASN A 90 -10.18 -4.58 6.50
C ASN A 90 -10.07 -4.72 8.03
N HIS A 91 -10.53 -3.70 8.77
CA HIS A 91 -10.58 -3.74 10.23
C HIS A 91 -11.68 -4.68 10.72
N LEU A 92 -12.89 -4.55 10.17
CA LEU A 92 -14.03 -5.40 10.49
C LEU A 92 -13.80 -6.87 10.12
N GLU A 93 -13.03 -7.15 9.07
CA GLU A 93 -12.63 -8.52 8.71
C GLU A 93 -11.80 -9.20 9.80
N LYS A 94 -10.93 -8.43 10.46
CA LYS A 94 -10.08 -8.91 11.58
C LYS A 94 -10.80 -8.88 12.92
N HIS A 95 -11.80 -8.01 13.05
CA HIS A 95 -12.56 -7.76 14.27
C HIS A 95 -14.07 -7.88 13.99
N PRO A 96 -14.56 -9.08 13.62
CA PRO A 96 -15.94 -9.30 13.21
C PRO A 96 -16.95 -8.94 14.32
N GLU A 97 -16.55 -9.02 15.58
CA GLU A 97 -17.35 -8.61 16.73
C GLU A 97 -17.71 -7.11 16.71
N ARG A 98 -16.99 -6.29 15.93
CA ARG A 98 -17.22 -4.85 15.79
C ARG A 98 -18.13 -4.46 14.64
N ILE A 99 -18.51 -5.40 13.76
CA ILE A 99 -19.43 -5.14 12.64
C ILE A 99 -20.72 -4.42 13.08
N PRO A 100 -21.36 -4.77 14.22
CA PRO A 100 -22.54 -4.05 14.69
C PRO A 100 -22.32 -2.56 14.96
N LEU A 101 -21.10 -2.15 15.34
CA LEU A 101 -20.75 -0.74 15.56
C LEU A 101 -20.69 0.06 14.24
N ALA A 102 -20.51 -0.64 13.12
CA ALA A 102 -20.49 -0.06 11.78
C ALA A 102 -21.87 -0.08 11.09
N TYR A 103 -22.96 -0.40 11.80
CA TYR A 103 -24.29 -0.58 11.19
C TYR A 103 -24.73 0.62 10.34
N LYS A 104 -24.52 1.86 10.81
CA LYS A 104 -24.87 3.07 10.04
C LYS A 104 -24.05 3.21 8.76
N PHE A 105 -22.77 2.84 8.79
CA PHE A 105 -21.93 2.80 7.59
C PHE A 105 -22.50 1.78 6.59
N ILE A 106 -22.74 0.56 7.04
CA ILE A 106 -23.18 -0.56 6.19
C ILE A 106 -24.59 -0.32 5.61
N ASP A 107 -25.56 -0.01 6.46
CA ASP A 107 -26.98 -0.03 6.09
C ASP A 107 -27.49 1.30 5.54
N TYR A 108 -26.76 2.40 5.77
CA TYR A 108 -27.22 3.73 5.40
C TYR A 108 -26.24 4.50 4.52
N TYR A 109 -25.01 4.75 4.98
CA TYR A 109 -24.09 5.64 4.24
C TYR A 109 -23.53 4.98 2.97
N GLN A 110 -23.17 3.70 3.04
CA GLN A 110 -22.66 2.94 1.89
C GLN A 110 -23.77 2.72 0.83
N ASP A 111 -24.95 2.26 1.25
CA ASP A 111 -26.12 2.11 0.37
C ASP A 111 -26.51 3.43 -0.30
N ARG A 112 -26.52 4.53 0.46
CA ARG A 112 -26.86 5.85 -0.11
C ARG A 112 -25.86 6.28 -1.16
N ALA A 113 -24.57 6.09 -0.93
CA ALA A 113 -23.53 6.40 -1.91
C ALA A 113 -23.74 5.60 -3.21
N VAL A 114 -24.00 4.29 -3.10
CA VAL A 114 -24.33 3.42 -4.25
C VAL A 114 -25.51 3.95 -5.04
N LYS A 115 -26.61 4.31 -4.37
CA LYS A 115 -27.82 4.85 -5.01
C LYS A 115 -27.56 6.16 -5.75
N ILE A 116 -26.80 7.08 -5.15
CA ILE A 116 -26.47 8.36 -5.79
C ILE A 116 -25.59 8.13 -7.02
N VAL A 117 -24.55 7.28 -6.91
CA VAL A 117 -23.65 6.97 -8.03
C VAL A 117 -24.40 6.27 -9.17
N ARG A 118 -25.34 5.37 -8.87
CA ARG A 118 -26.20 4.73 -9.88
C ARG A 118 -27.00 5.76 -10.66
N GLN A 119 -27.69 6.65 -9.96
CA GLN A 119 -28.47 7.71 -10.60
C GLN A 119 -27.59 8.67 -11.40
N TYR A 120 -26.39 9.00 -10.90
CA TYR A 120 -25.43 9.84 -11.61
C TYR A 120 -25.03 9.23 -12.96
N ARG A 121 -24.74 7.91 -12.98
CA ARG A 121 -24.38 7.18 -14.19
C ARG A 121 -25.53 7.11 -15.19
N GLU A 122 -26.76 6.86 -14.73
CA GLU A 122 -27.94 6.92 -15.60
C GLU A 122 -28.06 8.29 -16.29
N LEU A 123 -27.78 9.38 -15.58
CA LEU A 123 -27.74 10.72 -16.16
C LEU A 123 -26.55 10.95 -17.11
N GLU A 124 -25.38 10.32 -16.91
CA GLU A 124 -24.28 10.30 -17.89
C GLU A 124 -24.68 9.57 -19.17
N ASP A 125 -25.29 8.40 -19.05
CA ASP A 125 -25.66 7.54 -20.18
C ASP A 125 -26.70 8.20 -21.09
N THR A 126 -27.55 9.09 -20.57
CA THR A 126 -28.50 9.86 -21.40
C THR A 126 -27.83 10.89 -22.32
N HIS A 127 -26.58 11.27 -22.05
CA HIS A 127 -25.84 12.35 -22.72
C HIS A 127 -26.55 13.72 -22.69
N LEU A 128 -27.61 13.87 -21.87
CA LEU A 128 -28.42 15.08 -21.81
C LEU A 128 -27.73 16.16 -20.97
N SER A 129 -27.31 17.26 -21.59
CA SER A 129 -26.53 18.32 -20.94
C SER A 129 -27.34 19.60 -20.65
N THR A 130 -28.58 19.45 -20.20
CA THR A 130 -29.40 20.62 -19.80
C THR A 130 -28.94 21.21 -18.46
N ASP A 131 -29.28 22.48 -18.21
CA ASP A 131 -28.94 23.16 -16.95
C ASP A 131 -29.42 22.41 -15.71
N LYS A 132 -30.64 21.85 -15.77
CA LYS A 132 -31.22 21.04 -14.69
C LYS A 132 -30.42 19.76 -14.43
N VAL A 133 -29.96 19.07 -15.48
CA VAL A 133 -29.15 17.85 -15.33
C VAL A 133 -27.77 18.19 -14.76
N ARG A 134 -27.13 19.26 -15.24
CA ARG A 134 -25.84 19.73 -14.71
C ARG A 134 -25.94 20.11 -13.24
N GLU A 135 -26.99 20.82 -12.85
CA GLU A 135 -27.24 21.19 -11.46
C GLU A 135 -27.48 19.96 -10.57
N LEU A 136 -28.29 18.99 -11.02
CA LEU A 136 -28.55 17.76 -10.29
C LEU A 136 -27.26 16.95 -10.08
N LYS A 137 -26.45 16.79 -11.13
CA LYS A 137 -25.13 16.14 -11.06
C LYS A 137 -24.20 16.83 -10.06
N LEU A 138 -24.17 18.17 -10.03
CA LEU A 138 -23.39 18.92 -9.05
C LEU A 138 -23.86 18.65 -7.61
N ARG A 139 -25.17 18.68 -7.35
CA ARG A 139 -25.72 18.39 -6.02
C ARG A 139 -25.44 16.97 -5.58
N MET A 140 -25.52 16.00 -6.49
CA MET A 140 -25.15 14.60 -6.22
C MET A 140 -23.68 14.48 -5.79
N ARG A 141 -22.75 15.11 -6.51
CA ARG A 141 -21.33 15.14 -6.13
C ARG A 141 -21.11 15.77 -4.75
N GLN A 142 -21.76 16.90 -4.48
CA GLN A 142 -21.68 17.58 -3.17
C GLN A 142 -22.21 16.68 -2.04
N THR A 143 -23.28 15.93 -2.32
CA THR A 143 -23.86 15.00 -1.34
C THR A 143 -22.89 13.84 -1.06
N LEU A 144 -22.22 13.31 -2.10
CA LEU A 144 -21.20 12.28 -1.94
C LEU A 144 -19.98 12.81 -1.17
N ALA A 145 -19.54 14.04 -1.43
CA ALA A 145 -18.47 14.66 -0.66
C ALA A 145 -18.85 14.83 0.83
N ALA A 146 -20.08 15.21 1.14
CA ALA A 146 -20.56 15.29 2.52
C ALA A 146 -20.65 13.91 3.22
N LEU A 147 -20.65 12.80 2.48
CA LEU A 147 -20.60 11.47 3.06
C LEU A 147 -19.19 11.07 3.54
N ASP A 148 -18.13 11.77 3.12
CA ASP A 148 -16.77 11.49 3.59
C ASP A 148 -16.68 11.59 5.11
N GLU A 149 -17.16 12.71 5.66
CA GLU A 149 -17.20 12.96 7.09
C GLU A 149 -18.01 11.87 7.82
N ALA A 150 -19.11 11.41 7.22
CA ALA A 150 -19.91 10.33 7.78
C ALA A 150 -19.14 8.99 7.80
N TYR A 151 -18.34 8.70 6.77
CA TYR A 151 -17.52 7.49 6.71
C TYR A 151 -16.41 7.54 7.76
N GLU A 152 -15.71 8.67 7.86
CA GLU A 152 -14.64 8.89 8.84
C GLU A 152 -15.17 8.77 10.27
N ASN A 153 -16.26 9.48 10.58
CA ASN A 153 -16.89 9.43 11.90
C ASN A 153 -17.33 8.00 12.28
N GLN A 154 -17.89 7.24 11.34
CA GLN A 154 -18.25 5.84 11.61
C GLN A 154 -17.01 4.96 11.81
N PHE A 155 -15.94 5.19 11.06
CA PHE A 155 -14.71 4.43 11.27
C PHE A 155 -14.07 4.74 12.62
N GLN A 156 -14.01 6.02 13.01
CA GLN A 156 -13.55 6.41 14.34
C GLN A 156 -14.39 5.79 15.45
N HIS A 157 -15.72 5.77 15.31
CA HIS A 157 -16.61 5.10 16.26
C HIS A 157 -16.25 3.60 16.41
N VAL A 158 -15.95 2.90 15.32
CA VAL A 158 -15.51 1.49 15.34
C VAL A 158 -14.14 1.31 16.01
N LEU A 159 -13.28 2.33 15.98
CA LEU A 159 -11.94 2.32 16.59
C LEU A 159 -11.91 2.85 18.02
N ASN A 160 -13.00 3.46 18.53
CA ASN A 160 -13.01 4.26 19.75
C ASN A 160 -12.34 3.58 20.96
N ASP A 161 -12.66 2.32 21.22
CA ASP A 161 -12.08 1.57 22.35
C ASP A 161 -10.55 1.40 22.23
N GLN A 162 -10.04 1.24 21.01
CA GLN A 162 -8.59 1.13 20.77
C GLN A 162 -7.89 2.48 20.94
N ILE A 163 -8.56 3.57 20.55
CA ILE A 163 -8.05 4.94 20.73
C ILE A 163 -7.94 5.24 22.23
N ILE A 164 -9.00 5.02 22.99
CA ILE A 164 -9.02 5.24 24.45
C ILE A 164 -7.95 4.40 25.17
N SER A 165 -7.79 3.12 24.79
CA SER A 165 -6.76 2.26 25.37
C SER A 165 -5.35 2.79 25.08
N ALA A 166 -5.08 3.21 23.85
CA ALA A 166 -3.79 3.77 23.48
C ALA A 166 -3.50 5.08 24.22
N GLU A 167 -4.50 5.95 24.40
CA GLU A 167 -4.39 7.19 25.18
C GLU A 167 -4.06 6.91 26.66
N ALA A 168 -4.72 5.92 27.26
CA ALA A 168 -4.43 5.53 28.63
C ALA A 168 -2.98 5.00 28.78
N GLU A 169 -2.53 4.14 27.86
CA GLU A 169 -1.16 3.64 27.83
C GLU A 169 -0.13 4.77 27.65
N LEU A 170 -0.41 5.71 26.74
CA LEU A 170 0.43 6.89 26.52
C LEU A 170 0.50 7.77 27.77
N THR A 171 -0.62 7.95 28.47
CA THR A 171 -0.68 8.72 29.71
C THR A 171 0.20 8.09 30.79
N VAL A 172 0.09 6.76 30.99
CA VAL A 172 0.95 6.02 31.94
C VAL A 172 2.42 6.15 31.56
N MET A 173 2.75 6.03 30.27
CA MET A 173 4.13 6.20 29.78
C MET A 173 4.64 7.62 30.03
N GLN A 174 3.84 8.65 29.78
CA GLN A 174 4.19 10.04 30.06
C GLN A 174 4.44 10.27 31.55
N ASP A 175 3.62 9.70 32.44
CA ASP A 175 3.80 9.84 33.89
C ASP A 175 5.06 9.11 34.39
N GLN A 176 5.38 7.95 33.82
CA GLN A 176 6.64 7.25 34.07
C GLN A 176 7.85 8.06 33.62
N LEU A 177 7.82 8.64 32.42
CA LEU A 177 8.90 9.49 31.91
C LEU A 177 9.09 10.74 32.78
N LYS A 178 8.00 11.38 33.23
CA LYS A 178 8.06 12.50 34.18
C LYS A 178 8.70 12.09 35.49
N ALA A 179 8.34 10.92 36.05
CA ALA A 179 8.91 10.40 37.27
C ALA A 179 10.42 10.12 37.14
N GLU A 180 10.88 9.76 35.94
CA GLU A 180 12.30 9.58 35.60
C GLU A 180 13.04 10.90 35.27
N GLY A 181 12.35 12.05 35.35
CA GLY A 181 12.93 13.37 35.05
C GLY A 181 13.10 13.65 33.55
N ILE A 182 12.46 12.87 32.68
CA ILE A 182 12.46 13.04 31.24
C ILE A 182 11.25 13.93 30.86
N SER A 183 11.49 15.22 30.62
CA SER A 183 10.44 16.15 30.21
C SER A 183 9.96 15.87 28.78
N THR A 184 8.68 15.53 28.62
CA THR A 184 7.98 15.41 27.33
C THR A 184 7.35 16.73 26.86
N ASP A 185 7.80 17.88 27.39
CA ASP A 185 7.27 19.24 27.17
C ASP A 185 7.38 19.77 25.72
N ARG A 186 7.75 18.90 24.78
CA ARG A 186 7.37 19.07 23.37
C ARG A 186 5.97 18.48 23.16
N THR A 187 5.01 18.92 23.97
CA THR A 187 3.62 18.87 23.54
C THR A 187 3.54 19.84 22.38
N VAL A 188 3.37 19.33 21.16
CA VAL A 188 2.71 20.12 20.14
C VAL A 188 1.42 20.58 20.81
N ASP A 189 1.27 21.89 21.01
CA ASP A 189 -0.01 22.46 21.42
C ASP A 189 -0.94 22.20 20.24
N VAL A 190 -1.58 21.04 20.28
CA VAL A 190 -2.64 20.65 19.38
C VAL A 190 -3.81 21.51 19.82
N GLY A 191 -3.84 22.75 19.32
CA GLY A 191 -4.86 23.73 19.64
C GLY A 191 -6.23 23.08 19.60
N ALA A 192 -6.94 23.20 20.72
CA ALA A 192 -8.27 22.68 21.01
C ALA A 192 -8.80 21.68 19.96
N VAL A 193 -8.54 20.40 20.22
CA VAL A 193 -9.22 19.29 19.54
C VAL A 193 -10.72 19.57 19.64
N ASP A 194 -11.39 19.77 18.51
CA ASP A 194 -12.84 19.93 18.52
C ASP A 194 -13.51 18.61 18.94
N GLU A 195 -14.80 18.66 19.23
CA GLU A 195 -15.60 17.51 19.70
C GLU A 195 -15.56 16.29 18.75
N TYR A 196 -14.92 16.43 17.57
CA TYR A 196 -14.79 15.44 16.51
C TYR A 196 -13.34 15.03 16.20
N GLY A 197 -12.34 15.50 16.97
CA GLY A 197 -10.97 15.00 16.86
C GLY A 197 -10.08 15.71 15.83
N ASN A 198 -10.51 16.83 15.24
CA ASN A 198 -9.71 17.55 14.26
C ASN A 198 -8.73 18.54 14.91
N VAL A 199 -7.48 18.54 14.42
CA VAL A 199 -6.44 19.47 14.86
C VAL A 199 -6.50 20.76 14.04
N ARG A 200 -6.78 21.90 14.67
CA ARG A 200 -6.59 23.22 14.05
C ARG A 200 -5.13 23.64 14.26
N ILE A 201 -4.34 23.70 13.19
CA ILE A 201 -2.99 24.25 13.25
C ILE A 201 -3.08 25.76 13.10
N ASP A 202 -2.84 26.50 14.17
CA ASP A 202 -2.66 27.95 14.12
C ASP A 202 -1.33 28.29 13.46
N THR A 203 -1.42 28.73 12.20
CA THR A 203 -0.28 29.03 11.31
C THR A 203 0.57 30.23 11.78
N ASP A 204 0.12 30.98 12.79
CA ASP A 204 0.77 32.21 13.29
C ASP A 204 2.00 31.95 14.17
N LEU A 205 2.29 30.70 14.53
CA LEU A 205 3.49 30.32 15.30
C LEU A 205 4.75 30.11 14.44
N LEU A 206 4.64 30.17 13.10
CA LEU A 206 5.76 29.89 12.18
C LEU A 206 6.68 31.10 11.91
N ASP A 207 6.32 32.31 12.35
CA ASP A 207 7.06 33.55 12.06
C ASP A 207 8.00 34.04 13.18
N GLN A 208 8.23 33.25 14.23
CA GLN A 208 9.21 33.63 15.25
C GLN A 208 10.64 33.29 14.80
N PRO A 209 11.56 34.27 14.69
CA PRO A 209 12.94 33.99 14.30
C PRO A 209 13.64 33.17 15.39
N MET A 210 14.13 31.98 15.02
CA MET A 210 14.93 31.11 15.89
C MET A 210 16.07 31.91 16.55
N LYS A 211 16.11 31.93 17.88
CA LYS A 211 17.34 32.27 18.60
C LYS A 211 18.32 31.11 18.45
N SER A 212 19.48 31.38 17.87
CA SER A 212 20.56 30.41 17.68
C SER A 212 21.22 30.07 19.02
N GLU A 213 20.93 28.88 19.57
CA GLU A 213 21.78 28.25 20.60
C GLU A 213 22.99 27.58 19.92
N PRO A 214 24.20 27.62 20.53
CA PRO A 214 25.39 27.01 19.96
C PRO A 214 25.31 25.47 19.99
N PRO A 215 26.02 24.77 19.06
CA PRO A 215 25.85 23.34 18.88
C PRO A 215 26.37 22.57 20.10
N ARG A 216 25.49 21.86 20.79
CA ARG A 216 25.88 20.86 21.79
C ARG A 216 26.48 19.67 21.04
N LYS A 217 27.73 19.32 21.36
CA LYS A 217 28.40 18.11 20.86
C LYS A 217 27.68 16.89 21.41
N PHE A 218 27.01 16.15 20.53
CA PHE A 218 26.31 14.92 20.85
C PHE A 218 27.25 13.72 20.67
N PHE A 219 27.45 12.93 21.72
CA PHE A 219 27.98 11.56 21.65
C PHE A 219 26.79 10.59 21.67
N PRO A 220 26.56 9.76 20.64
CA PRO A 220 25.55 8.72 20.73
C PRO A 220 26.13 7.49 21.46
N GLN A 221 25.69 7.25 22.70
CA GLN A 221 25.62 5.88 23.23
C GLN A 221 24.33 5.24 22.71
N GLY A 222 24.49 4.05 22.12
CA GLY A 222 23.54 3.42 21.21
C GLY A 222 22.20 3.06 21.83
N THR A 223 21.16 3.23 21.02
CA THR A 223 19.83 2.67 21.22
C THR A 223 19.84 1.19 20.81
N GLY A 224 19.66 0.31 21.80
CA GLY A 224 19.31 -1.07 21.55
C GLY A 224 17.90 -1.18 20.99
N ARG A 225 17.77 -1.33 19.68
CA ARG A 225 16.68 -2.14 19.12
C ARG A 225 17.06 -3.60 19.33
N LEU A 226 16.29 -4.31 20.14
CA LEU A 226 16.24 -5.78 20.12
C LEU A 226 15.63 -6.23 18.79
N SER A 227 16.45 -6.13 17.73
CA SER A 227 16.29 -6.92 16.53
C SER A 227 16.47 -8.37 16.94
N ARG A 228 15.39 -9.13 16.80
CA ARG A 228 15.31 -10.59 16.68
C ARG A 228 16.69 -11.24 16.51
N ARG A 229 17.21 -11.82 17.59
CA ARG A 229 18.42 -12.65 17.61
C ARG A 229 18.19 -13.87 16.71
N ARG A 230 18.57 -13.75 15.43
CA ARG A 230 19.04 -14.88 14.63
C ARG A 230 20.54 -14.70 14.54
N THR A 231 21.22 -15.52 15.33
CA THR A 231 22.67 -15.69 15.34
C THR A 231 23.19 -15.86 13.92
N ASP A 232 24.01 -14.91 13.49
CA ASP A 232 25.17 -15.11 12.64
C ASP A 232 26.02 -13.87 12.88
N ASP A 233 26.85 -13.92 13.93
CA ASP A 233 27.89 -12.94 14.24
C ASP A 233 28.90 -12.91 13.09
N ALA A 234 28.54 -12.26 11.98
CA ALA A 234 29.49 -11.85 10.98
C ALA A 234 29.99 -10.48 11.40
N LEU A 235 31.27 -10.39 11.79
CA LEU A 235 31.98 -9.12 11.86
C LEU A 235 31.54 -8.24 10.68
N ASP A 236 30.98 -7.06 10.97
CA ASP A 236 30.67 -6.11 9.92
C ASP A 236 31.99 -5.49 9.47
N LEU A 237 32.72 -6.27 8.67
CA LEU A 237 34.01 -5.87 8.13
C LEU A 237 33.77 -4.61 7.29
N PRO A 238 34.54 -3.53 7.56
CA PRO A 238 34.43 -2.31 6.77
C PRO A 238 34.72 -2.62 5.30
N PHE A 239 34.17 -1.81 4.40
CA PHE A 239 34.36 -1.95 2.96
C PHE A 239 35.87 -2.11 2.64
N PRO A 240 36.28 -3.20 1.94
CA PRO A 240 37.68 -3.47 1.67
C PRO A 240 38.20 -2.50 0.60
N GLU A 241 38.80 -1.39 1.04
CA GLU A 241 39.34 -0.35 0.14
C GLU A 241 40.41 -0.89 -0.84
N GLU A 242 41.14 -1.94 -0.45
CA GLU A 242 42.12 -2.61 -1.32
C GLU A 242 41.46 -3.29 -2.54
N ASP A 243 40.26 -3.86 -2.38
CA ASP A 243 39.52 -4.57 -3.44
C ASP A 243 38.62 -3.64 -4.29
N ARG A 244 38.52 -2.35 -3.93
CA ARG A 244 37.66 -1.35 -4.61
C ARG A 244 37.74 -1.40 -6.14
N PRO A 245 38.93 -1.41 -6.79
CA PRO A 245 39.00 -1.42 -8.26
C PRO A 245 38.39 -2.67 -8.89
N GLN A 246 38.55 -3.85 -8.26
CA GLN A 246 37.99 -5.11 -8.76
C GLN A 246 36.45 -5.15 -8.63
N ILE A 247 35.93 -4.58 -7.53
CA ILE A 247 34.49 -4.48 -7.27
C ILE A 247 33.85 -3.53 -8.29
N VAL A 248 34.50 -2.39 -8.59
CA VAL A 248 34.06 -1.46 -9.65
C VAL A 248 34.01 -2.15 -11.01
N GLN A 249 35.03 -2.92 -11.38
CA GLN A 249 35.04 -3.69 -12.64
C GLN A 249 33.89 -4.71 -12.69
N THR A 250 33.67 -5.45 -11.61
CA THR A 250 32.59 -6.44 -11.50
C THR A 250 31.22 -5.80 -11.65
N LYS A 251 31.02 -4.63 -11.01
CA LYS A 251 29.81 -3.81 -11.14
C LYS A 251 29.58 -3.37 -12.59
N LEU A 252 30.62 -2.89 -13.27
CA LEU A 252 30.52 -2.45 -14.67
C LEU A 252 30.20 -3.60 -15.62
N ILE A 253 30.88 -4.75 -15.48
CA ILE A 253 30.62 -5.95 -16.29
C ILE A 253 29.18 -6.41 -16.09
N GLN A 254 28.72 -6.47 -14.84
CA GLN A 254 27.36 -6.89 -14.53
C GLN A 254 26.29 -5.93 -15.06
N SER A 255 26.54 -4.62 -14.98
CA SER A 255 25.67 -3.59 -15.56
C SER A 255 25.60 -3.72 -17.08
N ALA A 256 26.76 -3.85 -17.75
CA ALA A 256 26.84 -4.02 -19.20
C ALA A 256 26.14 -5.32 -19.64
N LEU A 257 26.33 -6.41 -18.91
CA LEU A 257 25.72 -7.69 -19.23
C LEU A 257 24.20 -7.67 -19.06
N ALA A 258 23.68 -6.92 -18.09
CA ALA A 258 22.24 -6.74 -17.89
C ALA A 258 21.59 -5.88 -18.99
N ILE A 259 22.30 -4.86 -19.50
CA ILE A 259 21.81 -3.97 -20.56
C ILE A 259 21.85 -4.67 -21.92
N PHE A 260 22.98 -5.27 -22.30
CA PHE A 260 23.19 -5.81 -23.65
C PHE A 260 22.75 -7.28 -23.80
N LEU A 261 22.81 -8.07 -22.72
CA LEU A 261 22.61 -9.52 -22.76
C LEU A 261 21.64 -10.02 -21.68
N GLY A 262 20.89 -9.10 -21.07
CA GLY A 262 20.03 -9.40 -19.93
C GLY A 262 18.72 -10.09 -20.31
N SER A 263 18.24 -9.93 -21.55
CA SER A 263 17.07 -10.65 -22.07
C SER A 263 17.26 -12.17 -22.08
N PHE A 264 18.51 -12.63 -22.19
CA PHE A 264 18.90 -14.05 -22.12
C PHE A 264 19.34 -14.48 -20.71
N GLY A 265 19.27 -13.58 -19.72
CA GLY A 265 19.62 -13.88 -18.33
C GLY A 265 21.12 -13.96 -18.02
N ALA A 266 22.00 -13.49 -18.93
CA ALA A 266 23.45 -13.62 -18.79
C ALA A 266 23.98 -12.98 -17.49
N HIS A 267 23.41 -11.84 -17.07
CA HIS A 267 23.81 -11.16 -15.83
C HIS A 267 23.43 -11.95 -14.56
N LYS A 268 22.39 -12.79 -14.62
CA LYS A 268 22.04 -13.70 -13.52
C LYS A 268 22.96 -14.92 -13.47
N PHE A 269 23.40 -15.42 -14.63
CA PHE A 269 24.43 -16.47 -14.69
C PHE A 269 25.77 -15.97 -14.14
N TYR A 270 26.15 -14.72 -14.44
CA TYR A 270 27.35 -14.09 -13.88
C TYR A 270 27.32 -13.95 -12.34
N GLN A 271 26.13 -13.87 -11.75
CA GLN A 271 25.92 -13.88 -10.28
C GLN A 271 25.95 -15.29 -9.66
N GLY A 272 26.17 -16.35 -10.43
CA GLY A 272 26.04 -17.73 -9.97
C GLY A 272 24.59 -18.16 -9.70
N LYS A 273 23.59 -17.36 -10.09
CA LYS A 273 22.16 -17.66 -9.91
C LYS A 273 21.62 -18.40 -11.13
N THR A 274 22.14 -19.60 -11.38
CA THR A 274 21.87 -20.41 -12.58
C THR A 274 20.38 -20.63 -12.82
N LEU A 275 19.61 -20.93 -11.77
CA LEU A 275 18.16 -21.13 -11.90
C LEU A 275 17.44 -19.87 -12.42
N GLN A 276 17.81 -18.68 -11.90
CA GLN A 276 17.21 -17.42 -12.34
C GLN A 276 17.64 -17.06 -13.78
N GLY A 277 18.89 -17.36 -14.14
CA GLY A 277 19.37 -17.23 -15.52
C GLY A 277 18.58 -18.09 -16.49
N VAL A 278 18.32 -19.36 -16.13
CA VAL A 278 17.50 -20.28 -16.94
C VAL A 278 16.06 -19.76 -17.07
N THR A 279 15.47 -19.22 -16.01
CA THR A 279 14.14 -18.60 -16.08
C THR A 279 14.12 -17.45 -17.09
N TYR A 280 15.11 -16.56 -17.05
CA TYR A 280 15.21 -15.44 -18.01
C TYR A 280 15.41 -15.96 -19.45
N PHE A 281 16.22 -17.00 -19.64
CA PHE A 281 16.44 -17.61 -20.94
C PHE A 281 15.16 -18.24 -21.52
N LEU A 282 14.41 -18.99 -20.71
CA LEU A 282 13.13 -19.61 -21.11
C LEU A 282 12.03 -18.57 -21.37
N LEU A 283 12.06 -17.45 -20.64
CA LEU A 283 11.07 -16.38 -20.77
C LEU A 283 11.50 -15.28 -21.75
N SER A 284 12.66 -15.42 -22.40
CA SER A 284 13.29 -14.39 -23.24
C SER A 284 12.40 -13.95 -24.41
N TRP A 285 11.54 -14.86 -24.90
CA TRP A 285 10.58 -14.60 -25.97
C TRP A 285 9.41 -13.69 -25.57
N THR A 286 9.21 -13.42 -24.27
CA THR A 286 8.08 -12.58 -23.80
C THR A 286 8.40 -11.09 -23.75
N THR A 287 9.64 -10.68 -24.08
CA THR A 287 10.18 -9.30 -23.93
C THR A 287 10.16 -8.73 -22.50
N LEU A 288 9.45 -9.36 -21.54
CA LEU A 288 9.45 -8.98 -20.12
C LEU A 288 10.85 -9.01 -19.50
N PRO A 289 11.71 -10.04 -19.73
CA PRO A 289 13.04 -10.07 -19.15
C PRO A 289 13.92 -8.94 -19.66
N MET A 290 13.67 -8.43 -20.87
CA MET A 290 14.42 -7.33 -21.48
C MET A 290 14.22 -6.02 -20.70
N TRP A 291 12.97 -5.67 -20.37
CA TRP A 291 12.69 -4.44 -19.60
C TRP A 291 13.18 -4.55 -18.16
N VAL A 292 12.99 -5.71 -17.53
CA VAL A 292 13.47 -5.96 -16.16
C VAL A 292 15.00 -5.93 -16.11
N SER A 293 15.69 -6.54 -17.08
CA SER A 293 17.15 -6.54 -17.11
C SER A 293 17.73 -5.16 -17.42
N LEU A 294 17.08 -4.37 -18.27
CA LEU A 294 17.48 -3.00 -18.56
C LEU A 294 17.37 -2.13 -17.30
N ALA A 295 16.26 -2.21 -16.57
CA ALA A 295 16.07 -1.48 -15.30
C ALA A 295 17.10 -1.92 -14.25
N GLU A 296 17.38 -3.23 -14.13
CA GLU A 296 18.44 -3.73 -13.24
C GLU A 296 19.83 -3.22 -13.65
N GLY A 297 20.14 -3.20 -14.95
CA GLY A 297 21.41 -2.71 -15.47
C GLY A 297 21.64 -1.22 -15.20
N ILE A 298 20.60 -0.39 -15.39
CA ILE A 298 20.63 1.04 -15.03
C ILE A 298 20.81 1.20 -13.52
N ARG A 299 20.05 0.45 -12.72
CA ARG A 299 20.16 0.48 -11.26
C ARG A 299 21.57 0.10 -10.79
N TYR A 300 22.19 -0.92 -11.38
CA TYR A 300 23.56 -1.30 -11.07
C TYR A 300 24.53 -0.17 -11.40
N LEU A 301 24.39 0.50 -12.54
CA LEU A 301 25.28 1.58 -12.95
C LEU A 301 25.30 2.73 -11.93
N PHE A 302 24.12 3.16 -11.47
CA PHE A 302 23.94 4.30 -10.55
C PHE A 302 24.03 3.96 -9.06
N MET A 303 24.14 2.68 -8.69
CA MET A 303 24.30 2.25 -7.30
C MET A 303 25.70 2.59 -6.74
N PRO A 304 25.85 3.11 -5.51
CA PRO A 304 27.16 3.26 -4.86
C PRO A 304 27.94 1.95 -4.82
N VAL A 305 29.27 2.01 -4.86
CA VAL A 305 30.13 0.80 -4.95
C VAL A 305 30.03 -0.04 -3.68
N GLU A 306 29.86 0.63 -2.55
CA GLU A 306 29.68 0.08 -1.21
C GLU A 306 28.37 -0.73 -1.15
N ASP A 307 27.26 -0.12 -1.57
CA ASP A 307 25.95 -0.79 -1.64
C ASP A 307 25.95 -2.00 -2.58
N PHE A 308 26.66 -1.87 -3.72
CA PHE A 308 26.83 -2.96 -4.66
C PHE A 308 27.61 -4.12 -4.05
N TYR A 309 28.68 -3.81 -3.31
CA TYR A 309 29.48 -4.81 -2.62
C TYR A 309 28.65 -5.57 -1.58
N ASP A 310 27.91 -4.87 -0.73
CA ASP A 310 27.12 -5.48 0.34
C ASP A 310 26.01 -6.38 -0.19
N GLN A 311 25.37 -5.99 -1.31
CA GLN A 311 24.24 -6.73 -1.85
C GLN A 311 24.63 -7.88 -2.80
N TYR A 312 25.70 -7.74 -3.58
CA TYR A 312 26.01 -8.66 -4.68
C TYR A 312 27.36 -9.38 -4.56
N VAL A 313 28.30 -8.87 -3.74
CA VAL A 313 29.67 -9.44 -3.63
C VAL A 313 29.91 -10.09 -2.26
N LYS A 314 29.59 -9.39 -1.16
CA LYS A 314 29.71 -9.88 0.23
C LYS A 314 28.95 -11.20 0.48
N PRO A 315 27.73 -11.42 -0.04
CA PRO A 315 27.02 -12.68 0.15
C PRO A 315 27.63 -13.85 -0.63
N ASP A 316 28.30 -13.60 -1.76
CA ASP A 316 28.97 -14.64 -2.56
C ASP A 316 30.26 -15.11 -1.89
N LYS A 317 31.06 -14.18 -1.34
CA LYS A 317 32.27 -14.51 -0.56
C LYS A 317 31.98 -15.35 0.70
N ARG A 318 30.76 -15.32 1.23
CA ARG A 318 30.33 -16.20 2.36
C ARG A 318 29.93 -17.62 1.94
N ARG A 319 29.70 -17.85 0.64
CA ARG A 319 29.18 -19.12 0.11
C ARG A 319 30.26 -19.99 -0.54
N LYS A 320 31.48 -19.48 -0.68
CA LYS A 320 32.67 -20.18 -1.19
C LYS A 320 33.59 -20.54 -0.04
#